data_AF-A0A967L5W2-F1
#
_entry.id   AF-A0A967L5W2-F1
#
_cell.length_a   1.000
_cell.length_b   1.000
_cell.length_c   1.000
_cell.angle_alpha   90.00
_cell.angle_beta   90.00
_cell.angle_gamma   90.00
#
_symmetry.space_group_name_H-M   'P 1'
#
loop_
_entity.id
_entity.type
_entity.pdbx_description
1 polymer ?
#
loop_
_entity_poly.entity_id
_entity_poly.type
_entity_poly.pdbx_seq_one_letter_code
_entity_poly.pdbx_strand_id
1 'polypeptide(L)'
;EFAAGFTDDDDFEWIEIRNVGPVPLDLTDVRLTKGVDFDFLGSDLTSLAAGEFVLVVSNRAAFEMRYGTGLPIAGEWDSRDRLDNGGEQVKLSFGAGDPIKDFVYDDMAPWPTGPDGQGVSLVLASPESNPDHNLAANWSAGSVLHGTPGEAEVIGGAFENWLAAHNASDPLASFGGSSLSNLLTYAVGADLTHSPEAALPTITTVEVGGGTFPALTYRARQDASEVTYLVEVSGALVTWESGAAWTEEVGDPRDNGDGTVSITVRSLGSVTSNPDLYLRLRVTLE
;
A
#
# COMPACT_ATOMS: atom_id res chain seq x y z
N GLU A 1 -6.91 18.52 7.13
CA GLU A 1 -8.02 17.68 7.62
C GLU A 1 -8.40 18.07 9.04
N PHE A 2 -7.45 18.01 9.99
CA PHE A 2 -7.65 18.48 11.36
C PHE A 2 -8.25 19.90 11.48
N ALA A 3 -7.75 20.86 10.69
CA ALA A 3 -8.28 22.23 10.67
C ALA A 3 -9.70 22.35 10.09
N ALA A 4 -10.14 21.34 9.32
CA ALA A 4 -11.50 21.23 8.78
C ALA A 4 -12.44 20.45 9.72
N GLY A 5 -11.93 19.92 10.83
CA GLY A 5 -12.71 19.20 11.84
C GLY A 5 -12.71 17.68 11.70
N PHE A 6 -12.03 17.14 10.68
CA PHE A 6 -11.84 15.70 10.51
C PHE A 6 -10.60 15.27 11.28
N THR A 7 -10.82 14.47 12.33
CA THR A 7 -9.77 13.99 13.25
C THR A 7 -9.72 12.47 13.35
N ASP A 8 -10.61 11.80 12.64
CA ASP A 8 -10.66 10.35 12.52
C ASP A 8 -10.18 10.00 11.11
N ASP A 9 -9.23 9.09 10.98
CA ASP A 9 -8.73 8.67 9.67
C ASP A 9 -9.79 7.80 8.95
N ASP A 10 -10.65 7.13 9.73
CA ASP A 10 -11.79 6.33 9.24
C ASP A 10 -12.81 7.20 8.47
N ASP A 11 -12.82 8.53 8.68
CA ASP A 11 -13.69 9.46 7.92
C ASP A 11 -13.35 9.46 6.41
N PHE A 12 -12.14 9.07 6.03
CA PHE A 12 -11.67 9.17 4.66
C PHE A 12 -11.67 7.85 3.88
N GLU A 13 -12.18 6.78 4.49
CA GLU A 13 -12.28 5.48 3.84
C GLU A 13 -13.28 5.49 2.68
N TRP A 14 -13.01 4.64 1.70
CA TRP A 14 -13.89 4.45 0.54
C TRP A 14 -13.72 3.06 -0.07
N ILE A 15 -14.78 2.59 -0.71
CA ILE A 15 -14.80 1.41 -1.57
C ILE A 15 -15.14 1.87 -2.99
N GLU A 16 -14.30 1.49 -3.95
CA GLU A 16 -14.53 1.74 -5.36
C GLU A 16 -14.93 0.47 -6.10
N ILE A 17 -15.92 0.60 -6.97
CA ILE A 17 -16.39 -0.47 -7.83
C ILE A 17 -16.26 -0.01 -9.27
N ARG A 18 -15.66 -0.85 -10.10
CA ARG A 18 -15.49 -0.59 -11.53
C ARG A 18 -16.28 -1.58 -12.38
N ASN A 19 -16.96 -1.09 -13.40
CA ASN A 19 -17.54 -1.96 -14.43
C ASN A 19 -16.48 -2.34 -15.46
N VAL A 20 -15.90 -3.53 -15.34
CA VAL A 20 -14.93 -4.09 -16.30
C VAL A 20 -15.60 -4.73 -17.53
N GLY A 21 -16.93 -4.71 -17.61
CA GLY A 21 -17.71 -5.24 -18.72
C GLY A 21 -17.90 -4.22 -19.86
N PRO A 22 -18.28 -4.69 -21.06
CA PRO A 22 -18.44 -3.84 -22.24
C PRO A 22 -19.79 -3.11 -22.32
N VAL A 23 -20.68 -3.30 -21.35
CA VAL A 23 -22.05 -2.75 -21.36
C VAL A 23 -22.36 -2.06 -20.03
N PRO A 24 -23.24 -1.03 -20.03
CA PRO A 24 -23.73 -0.44 -18.80
C PRO A 24 -24.41 -1.47 -17.89
N LEU A 25 -24.16 -1.37 -16.59
CA LEU A 25 -24.78 -2.18 -15.54
C LEU A 25 -25.78 -1.35 -14.74
N ASP A 26 -26.93 -1.93 -14.44
CA ASP A 26 -27.88 -1.39 -13.47
C ASP A 26 -27.45 -1.81 -12.06
N LEU A 27 -27.28 -0.84 -11.18
CA LEU A 27 -26.86 -1.06 -9.80
C LEU A 27 -28.04 -1.14 -8.82
N THR A 28 -29.28 -0.95 -9.28
CA THR A 28 -30.46 -0.79 -8.40
C THR A 28 -30.65 -1.95 -7.40
N ASP A 29 -30.28 -3.18 -7.78
CA ASP A 29 -30.35 -4.37 -6.92
C ASP A 29 -28.98 -4.79 -6.34
N VAL A 30 -27.97 -3.93 -6.44
CA VAL A 30 -26.61 -4.17 -5.94
C VAL A 30 -26.47 -3.61 -4.53
N ARG A 31 -25.77 -4.34 -3.65
CA ARG A 31 -25.56 -3.95 -2.25
C ARG A 31 -24.18 -4.36 -1.74
N LEU A 32 -23.57 -3.53 -0.91
CA LEU A 32 -22.52 -4.00 0.01
C LEU A 32 -23.22 -4.56 1.26
N THR A 33 -22.79 -5.75 1.68
CA THR A 33 -23.47 -6.56 2.73
C THR A 33 -22.51 -7.19 3.74
N LYS A 34 -21.21 -6.98 3.54
CA LYS A 34 -20.07 -7.34 4.41
C LYS A 34 -18.97 -6.29 4.16
N GLY A 35 -18.18 -5.98 5.19
CA GLY A 35 -17.38 -4.76 5.24
C GLY A 35 -18.25 -3.66 5.80
N VAL A 36 -19.02 -3.05 4.91
CA VAL A 36 -19.98 -2.00 5.21
C VAL A 36 -21.34 -2.31 4.59
N ASP A 37 -22.41 -1.81 5.19
CA ASP A 37 -23.75 -1.89 4.61
C ASP A 37 -24.05 -0.66 3.73
N PHE A 38 -24.33 -0.91 2.45
CA PHE A 38 -24.75 0.12 1.49
C PHE A 38 -25.72 -0.44 0.46
N ASP A 39 -26.85 0.22 0.24
CA ASP A 39 -27.84 -0.12 -0.80
C ASP A 39 -27.75 0.89 -1.95
N PHE A 40 -27.47 0.41 -3.16
CA PHE A 40 -27.50 1.27 -4.34
C PHE A 40 -28.92 1.68 -4.72
N LEU A 41 -29.95 1.00 -4.20
CA LEU A 41 -31.33 1.43 -4.35
C LEU A 41 -31.55 2.81 -3.71
N GLY A 42 -31.74 3.83 -4.55
CA GLY A 42 -31.96 5.21 -4.10
C GLY A 42 -30.68 5.99 -3.81
N SER A 43 -29.52 5.46 -4.20
CA SER A 43 -28.25 6.19 -4.21
C SER A 43 -28.23 7.26 -5.31
N ASP A 44 -27.21 8.12 -5.29
CA ASP A 44 -27.02 9.16 -6.32
C ASP A 44 -26.64 8.56 -7.69
N LEU A 45 -26.15 7.31 -7.72
CA LEU A 45 -25.69 6.61 -8.91
C LEU A 45 -26.19 5.17 -8.94
N THR A 46 -27.21 4.91 -9.76
CA THR A 46 -27.82 3.58 -9.91
C THR A 46 -27.48 2.90 -11.24
N SER A 47 -26.56 3.45 -12.03
CA SER A 47 -26.12 2.89 -13.30
C SER A 47 -24.62 3.12 -13.46
N LEU A 48 -23.90 2.11 -13.95
CA LEU A 48 -22.45 2.16 -14.15
C LEU A 48 -22.11 1.83 -15.60
N ALA A 49 -21.66 2.81 -16.37
CA ALA A 49 -21.31 2.59 -17.77
C ALA A 49 -20.06 1.70 -17.89
N ALA A 50 -19.80 1.17 -19.10
CA ALA A 50 -18.64 0.33 -19.35
C ALA A 50 -17.34 1.10 -19.05
N GLY A 51 -16.46 0.51 -18.23
CA GLY A 51 -15.18 1.09 -17.82
C GLY A 51 -15.24 2.12 -16.69
N GLU A 52 -16.44 2.60 -16.33
CA GLU A 52 -16.64 3.63 -15.31
C GLU A 52 -16.52 3.10 -13.88
N PHE A 53 -16.35 4.05 -12.95
CA PHE A 53 -16.18 3.83 -11.52
C PHE A 53 -17.37 4.38 -10.72
N VAL A 54 -17.61 3.79 -9.56
CA VAL A 54 -18.53 4.32 -8.56
C VAL A 54 -17.94 4.15 -7.17
N LEU A 55 -18.10 5.19 -6.35
CA LEU A 55 -17.52 5.28 -5.01
C LEU A 55 -18.63 5.17 -3.96
N VAL A 56 -18.38 4.36 -2.94
CA VAL A 56 -19.11 4.38 -1.66
C VAL A 56 -18.12 4.86 -0.61
N VAL A 57 -18.48 5.86 0.18
CA VAL A 57 -17.53 6.56 1.06
C VAL A 57 -17.99 6.50 2.51
N SER A 58 -17.06 6.64 3.46
CA SER A 58 -17.39 6.75 4.89
C SER A 58 -18.11 8.06 5.20
N ASN A 59 -17.47 9.18 4.84
CA ASN A 59 -17.97 10.52 5.08
C ASN A 59 -17.71 11.38 3.84
N ARG A 60 -18.78 11.76 3.14
CA ARG A 60 -18.68 12.50 1.88
C ARG A 60 -18.00 13.85 2.07
N ALA A 61 -18.26 14.54 3.17
CA ALA A 61 -17.67 15.85 3.42
C ALA A 61 -16.15 15.74 3.64
N ALA A 62 -15.69 14.70 4.35
CA ALA A 62 -14.27 14.42 4.53
C ALA A 62 -13.61 14.01 3.20
N PHE A 63 -14.25 13.09 2.49
CA PHE A 63 -13.80 12.63 1.17
C PHE A 63 -13.66 13.79 0.17
N GLU A 64 -14.70 14.62 0.00
CA GLU A 64 -14.66 15.77 -0.91
C GLU A 64 -13.68 16.86 -0.46
N MET A 65 -13.35 16.93 0.84
CA MET A 65 -12.30 17.81 1.36
C MET A 65 -10.91 17.37 0.91
N ARG A 66 -10.65 16.06 0.82
CA ARG A 66 -9.38 15.49 0.37
C ARG A 66 -9.26 15.43 -1.16
N TYR A 67 -10.29 14.91 -1.83
CA TYR A 67 -10.25 14.61 -3.27
C TYR A 67 -10.93 15.65 -4.17
N GLY A 68 -11.64 16.62 -3.57
CA GLY A 68 -12.46 17.57 -4.29
C GLY A 68 -13.86 17.05 -4.62
N THR A 69 -14.71 17.94 -5.14
CA THR A 69 -16.10 17.63 -5.49
C THR A 69 -16.22 17.12 -6.93
N GLY A 70 -17.24 16.31 -7.22
CA GLY A 70 -17.61 15.90 -8.59
C GLY A 70 -17.14 14.51 -9.01
N LEU A 71 -16.50 13.77 -8.11
CA LEU A 71 -16.22 12.34 -8.27
C LEU A 71 -17.51 11.51 -8.21
N PRO A 72 -17.54 10.29 -8.78
CA PRO A 72 -18.75 9.48 -8.94
C PRO A 72 -19.15 8.78 -7.62
N ILE A 73 -19.50 9.57 -6.60
CA ILE A 73 -19.94 9.09 -5.29
C ILE A 73 -21.42 8.68 -5.37
N ALA A 74 -21.71 7.39 -5.14
CA ALA A 74 -23.07 6.88 -5.00
C ALA A 74 -23.70 7.28 -3.67
N GLY A 75 -22.93 7.28 -2.58
CA GLY A 75 -23.43 7.60 -1.25
C GLY A 75 -22.44 7.29 -0.14
N GLU A 76 -22.89 7.60 1.09
CA GLU A 76 -22.23 7.19 2.32
C GLU A 76 -22.78 5.82 2.76
N TRP A 77 -21.92 4.92 3.25
CA TRP A 77 -22.38 3.68 3.89
C TRP A 77 -22.99 3.94 5.28
N ASP A 78 -23.58 2.92 5.91
CA ASP A 78 -24.19 3.07 7.23
C ASP A 78 -23.16 3.61 8.24
N SER A 79 -23.45 4.75 8.87
CA SER A 79 -22.58 5.44 9.83
C SER A 79 -22.11 4.63 11.05
N ARG A 80 -22.64 3.42 11.26
CA ARG A 80 -22.24 2.49 12.32
C ARG A 80 -21.20 1.48 11.87
N ASP A 81 -20.98 1.39 10.57
CA ASP A 81 -19.98 0.52 9.96
C ASP A 81 -18.72 1.32 9.61
N ARG A 82 -17.62 0.59 9.52
CA ARG A 82 -16.30 1.06 9.12
C ARG A 82 -15.52 -0.14 8.61
N LEU A 83 -14.46 0.10 7.85
CA LEU A 83 -13.58 -0.98 7.48
C LEU A 83 -12.68 -1.39 8.66
N ASP A 84 -12.33 -2.67 8.75
CA ASP A 84 -11.36 -3.16 9.72
C ASP A 84 -9.94 -3.01 9.16
N ASN A 85 -9.12 -2.20 9.85
CA ASN A 85 -7.71 -1.99 9.50
C ASN A 85 -6.91 -3.30 9.49
N GLY A 86 -7.31 -4.30 10.29
CA GLY A 86 -6.63 -5.60 10.36
C GLY A 86 -7.10 -6.65 9.37
N GLY A 87 -7.97 -6.29 8.42
CA GLY A 87 -8.55 -7.22 7.46
C GLY A 87 -9.95 -7.71 7.81
N GLU A 88 -10.79 -7.86 6.80
CA GLU A 88 -12.13 -8.42 6.94
C GLU A 88 -12.73 -8.93 5.63
N GLN A 89 -13.95 -9.46 5.71
CA GLN A 89 -14.73 -9.88 4.55
C GLN A 89 -15.45 -8.69 3.90
N VAL A 90 -15.23 -8.46 2.62
CA VAL A 90 -16.00 -7.51 1.79
C VAL A 90 -16.89 -8.28 0.82
N LYS A 91 -18.18 -7.93 0.78
CA LYS A 91 -19.15 -8.61 -0.10
C LYS A 91 -20.07 -7.64 -0.82
N LEU A 92 -19.90 -7.61 -2.15
CA LEU A 92 -20.83 -7.01 -3.11
C LEU A 92 -21.84 -8.07 -3.56
N SER A 93 -23.11 -7.83 -3.30
CA SER A 93 -24.21 -8.75 -3.53
C SER A 93 -25.20 -8.19 -4.56
N PHE A 94 -25.93 -9.09 -5.24
CA PHE A 94 -27.06 -8.79 -6.10
C PHE A 94 -28.36 -9.37 -5.51
N GLY A 95 -29.46 -8.61 -5.62
CA GLY A 95 -30.82 -9.04 -5.31
C GLY A 95 -30.96 -9.60 -3.88
N ALA A 96 -31.28 -10.90 -3.78
CA ALA A 96 -31.52 -11.59 -2.51
C ALA A 96 -30.24 -11.93 -1.72
N GLY A 97 -29.06 -11.43 -2.13
CA GLY A 97 -27.78 -11.64 -1.46
C GLY A 97 -26.80 -12.53 -2.23
N ASP A 98 -27.04 -12.76 -3.53
CA ASP A 98 -26.15 -13.55 -4.38
C ASP A 98 -24.82 -12.79 -4.57
N PRO A 99 -23.66 -13.43 -4.32
CA PRO A 99 -22.37 -12.74 -4.42
C PRO A 99 -22.05 -12.35 -5.87
N ILE A 100 -21.78 -11.06 -6.09
CA ILE A 100 -21.04 -10.57 -7.27
C ILE A 100 -19.55 -10.70 -6.97
N LYS A 101 -19.12 -10.19 -5.81
CA LYS A 101 -17.77 -10.33 -5.26
C LYS A 101 -17.86 -10.61 -3.77
N ASP A 102 -17.05 -11.54 -3.31
CA ASP A 102 -16.99 -11.98 -1.92
C ASP A 102 -15.56 -12.45 -1.65
N PHE A 103 -14.83 -11.68 -0.84
CA PHE A 103 -13.43 -11.93 -0.53
C PHE A 103 -13.08 -11.39 0.86
N VAL A 104 -11.97 -11.88 1.41
CA VAL A 104 -11.41 -11.40 2.68
C VAL A 104 -10.06 -10.78 2.38
N TYR A 105 -9.86 -9.51 2.74
CA TYR A 105 -8.55 -8.87 2.70
C TYR A 105 -7.86 -8.97 4.06
N ASP A 106 -6.55 -8.76 4.08
CA ASP A 106 -5.70 -8.79 5.29
C ASP A 106 -4.64 -7.68 5.15
N ASP A 107 -4.03 -7.26 6.25
CA ASP A 107 -2.92 -6.30 6.29
C ASP A 107 -1.56 -7.01 6.36
N MET A 108 -1.55 -8.34 6.52
CA MET A 108 -0.34 -9.14 6.56
C MET A 108 -0.12 -9.97 5.31
N ALA A 109 1.17 -10.27 5.05
CA ALA A 109 1.58 -11.21 4.00
C ALA A 109 0.76 -12.52 4.07
N PRO A 110 0.21 -13.01 2.94
CA PRO A 110 0.59 -12.65 1.57
C PRO A 110 -0.11 -11.42 0.98
N TRP A 111 -0.92 -10.68 1.74
CA TRP A 111 -1.52 -9.43 1.27
C TRP A 111 -0.51 -8.29 1.24
N PRO A 112 -0.69 -7.30 0.34
CA PRO A 112 0.12 -6.10 0.33
C PRO A 112 0.04 -5.39 1.67
N THR A 113 1.18 -5.13 2.30
CA THR A 113 1.26 -4.44 3.60
C THR A 113 1.35 -2.92 3.45
N GLY A 114 1.58 -2.40 2.24
CA GLY A 114 1.67 -0.96 1.96
C GLY A 114 0.39 -0.19 2.31
N PRO A 115 -0.82 -0.69 2.03
CA PRO A 115 -2.06 0.00 2.38
C PRO A 115 -2.31 0.12 3.90
N ASP A 116 -1.57 -0.62 4.72
CA ASP A 116 -1.59 -0.49 6.18
C ASP A 116 -0.77 0.73 6.63
N GLY A 117 -1.46 1.86 6.82
CA GLY A 117 -0.90 3.05 7.47
C GLY A 117 0.07 3.89 6.63
N GLN A 118 0.50 3.44 5.44
CA GLN A 118 1.38 4.24 4.56
C GLN A 118 0.60 5.21 3.65
N GLY A 119 -0.73 5.18 3.73
CA GLY A 119 -1.63 6.13 3.09
C GLY A 119 -1.97 5.81 1.64
N VAL A 120 -1.56 4.67 1.10
CA VAL A 120 -1.95 4.18 -0.23
C VAL A 120 -3.15 3.24 -0.15
N SER A 121 -3.91 3.07 -1.23
CA SER A 121 -5.06 2.16 -1.26
C SER A 121 -4.64 0.71 -1.56
N LEU A 122 -5.46 -0.27 -1.18
CA LEU A 122 -5.36 -1.65 -1.67
C LEU A 122 -6.05 -1.75 -3.04
N VAL A 123 -5.31 -2.09 -4.10
CA VAL A 123 -5.80 -2.04 -5.48
C VAL A 123 -5.72 -3.42 -6.13
N LEU A 124 -6.78 -3.80 -6.84
CA LEU A 124 -6.80 -5.05 -7.61
C LEU A 124 -5.92 -4.92 -8.85
N ALA A 125 -4.94 -5.80 -9.00
CA ALA A 125 -4.06 -5.87 -10.16
C ALA A 125 -4.82 -6.42 -11.38
N SER A 126 -4.62 -5.80 -12.54
CA SER A 126 -5.21 -6.24 -13.82
C SER A 126 -6.74 -6.51 -13.77
N PRO A 127 -7.55 -5.53 -13.33
CA PRO A 127 -8.98 -5.73 -13.06
C PRO A 127 -9.78 -6.14 -14.30
N GLU A 128 -9.33 -5.77 -15.50
CA GLU A 128 -9.94 -6.15 -16.78
C GLU A 128 -10.00 -7.67 -17.01
N SER A 129 -9.10 -8.43 -16.37
CA SER A 129 -9.10 -9.89 -16.43
C SER A 129 -10.11 -10.53 -15.48
N ASN A 130 -10.76 -9.73 -14.64
CA ASN A 130 -11.66 -10.16 -13.57
C ASN A 130 -11.06 -11.30 -12.72
N PRO A 131 -9.88 -11.09 -12.10
CA PRO A 131 -9.15 -12.14 -11.41
C PRO A 131 -9.90 -12.63 -10.15
N ASP A 132 -9.36 -13.65 -9.48
CA ASP A 132 -9.92 -14.12 -8.21
C ASP A 132 -9.51 -13.18 -7.06
N HIS A 133 -10.48 -12.49 -6.48
CA HIS A 133 -10.26 -11.52 -5.40
C HIS A 133 -9.87 -12.18 -4.07
N ASN A 134 -10.02 -13.49 -3.93
CA ASN A 134 -9.58 -14.22 -2.73
C ASN A 134 -8.08 -14.54 -2.73
N LEU A 135 -7.39 -14.31 -3.86
CA LEU A 135 -5.95 -14.52 -3.96
C LEU A 135 -5.24 -13.18 -3.74
N ALA A 136 -4.51 -13.08 -2.64
CA ALA A 136 -3.71 -11.91 -2.29
C ALA A 136 -2.76 -11.47 -3.43
N ALA A 137 -2.24 -12.43 -4.22
CA ALA A 137 -1.39 -12.16 -5.38
C ALA A 137 -2.06 -11.39 -6.53
N ASN A 138 -3.39 -11.22 -6.50
CA ASN A 138 -4.12 -10.37 -7.44
C ASN A 138 -4.35 -8.95 -6.90
N TRP A 139 -3.85 -8.64 -5.71
CA TRP A 139 -3.92 -7.33 -5.08
C TRP A 139 -2.52 -6.74 -4.96
N SER A 140 -2.44 -5.42 -4.95
CA SER A 140 -1.20 -4.68 -4.76
C SER A 140 -1.46 -3.43 -3.93
N ALA A 141 -0.40 -2.84 -3.38
CA ALA A 141 -0.52 -1.48 -2.88
C ALA A 141 -0.67 -0.52 -4.07
N GLY A 142 -1.42 0.56 -3.88
CA GLY A 142 -1.41 1.71 -4.78
C GLY A 142 -0.04 2.40 -4.74
N SER A 143 0.34 2.98 -5.86
CA SER A 143 1.49 3.87 -6.06
C SER A 143 1.18 5.34 -5.76
N VAL A 144 -0.10 5.71 -5.62
CA VAL A 144 -0.50 7.09 -5.35
C VAL A 144 -0.88 7.26 -3.88
N LEU A 145 -0.22 8.21 -3.21
CA LEU A 145 -0.61 8.60 -1.85
C LEU A 145 -2.07 9.08 -1.85
N HIS A 146 -2.85 8.53 -0.93
CA HIS A 146 -4.30 8.67 -0.81
C HIS A 146 -5.11 8.02 -1.94
N GLY A 147 -4.48 7.27 -2.85
CA GLY A 147 -5.14 6.56 -3.95
C GLY A 147 -5.67 7.47 -5.07
N THR A 148 -6.32 6.87 -6.07
CA THR A 148 -6.87 7.55 -7.26
C THR A 148 -8.38 7.34 -7.43
N PRO A 149 -9.23 7.73 -6.47
CA PRO A 149 -10.66 7.46 -6.58
C PRO A 149 -11.28 8.13 -7.81
N GLY A 150 -12.04 7.37 -8.56
CA GLY A 150 -12.66 7.74 -9.85
C GLY A 150 -11.77 7.51 -11.06
N GLU A 151 -10.52 7.07 -10.89
CA GLU A 151 -9.56 6.89 -11.97
C GLU A 151 -8.86 5.51 -11.90
N ALA A 152 -8.56 4.95 -13.07
CA ALA A 152 -7.84 3.68 -13.14
C ALA A 152 -6.40 3.86 -12.67
N GLU A 153 -6.01 3.14 -11.62
CA GLU A 153 -4.61 3.04 -11.24
C GLU A 153 -3.89 1.95 -12.05
N VAL A 154 -2.76 2.32 -12.67
CA VAL A 154 -1.89 1.35 -13.34
C VAL A 154 -0.97 0.74 -12.29
N ILE A 155 -1.38 -0.43 -11.80
CA ILE A 155 -0.61 -1.22 -10.85
C ILE A 155 0.48 -2.00 -11.57
N GLY A 156 1.73 -1.77 -11.14
CA GLY A 156 2.92 -2.40 -11.70
C GLY A 156 3.51 -1.67 -12.92
N GLY A 157 4.83 -1.81 -13.09
CA GLY A 157 5.59 -1.20 -14.17
C GLY A 157 6.05 0.23 -13.88
N ALA A 158 5.90 0.73 -12.66
CA ALA A 158 6.43 2.04 -12.26
C ALA A 158 7.97 2.05 -12.37
N PHE A 159 8.61 0.96 -11.95
CA PHE A 159 10.03 0.70 -12.05
C PHE A 159 10.47 0.44 -13.49
N GLU A 160 9.68 -0.29 -14.29
CA GLU A 160 9.93 -0.46 -15.73
C GLU A 160 9.92 0.90 -16.45
N ASN A 161 8.92 1.74 -16.15
CA ASN A 161 8.83 3.10 -16.67
C ASN A 161 9.98 3.97 -16.18
N TRP A 162 10.36 3.84 -14.90
CA TRP A 162 11.50 4.53 -14.32
C TRP A 162 12.82 4.10 -14.99
N LEU A 163 13.02 2.79 -15.24
CA LEU A 163 14.16 2.25 -15.97
C LEU A 163 14.21 2.85 -17.38
N ALA A 164 13.10 2.83 -18.10
CA ALA A 164 13.00 3.40 -19.44
C ALA A 164 13.33 4.90 -19.45
N ALA A 165 12.82 5.67 -18.48
CA ALA A 165 13.12 7.09 -18.32
C ALA A 165 14.62 7.36 -18.06
N HIS A 166 15.30 6.40 -17.41
CA HIS A 166 16.75 6.45 -17.16
C HIS A 166 17.59 5.80 -18.26
N ASN A 167 16.99 5.38 -19.38
CA ASN A 167 17.65 4.64 -20.46
C ASN A 167 18.37 3.37 -19.96
N ALA A 168 17.78 2.72 -18.96
CA ALA A 168 18.27 1.49 -18.37
C ALA A 168 17.30 0.33 -18.67
N SER A 169 17.80 -0.90 -18.57
CA SER A 169 17.00 -2.11 -18.79
C SER A 169 17.37 -3.28 -17.86
N ASP A 170 18.49 -3.20 -17.15
CA ASP A 170 18.92 -4.20 -16.18
C ASP A 170 18.69 -3.68 -14.75
N PRO A 171 17.75 -4.25 -13.98
CA PRO A 171 17.49 -3.86 -12.59
C PRO A 171 18.70 -3.97 -11.67
N LEU A 172 19.64 -4.86 -11.98
CA LEU A 172 20.82 -5.15 -11.14
C LEU A 172 22.07 -4.37 -11.59
N ALA A 173 22.02 -3.70 -12.73
CA ALA A 173 23.13 -2.85 -13.17
C ALA A 173 23.30 -1.63 -12.25
N SER A 174 24.53 -1.15 -12.14
CA SER A 174 24.87 0.05 -11.36
C SER A 174 24.17 1.30 -11.92
N PHE A 175 23.49 2.05 -11.04
CA PHE A 175 22.88 3.32 -11.40
C PHE A 175 23.92 4.42 -11.45
N GLY A 176 24.12 5.03 -12.62
CA GLY A 176 25.01 6.19 -12.77
C GLY A 176 26.47 5.96 -12.33
N GLY A 177 26.93 4.70 -12.27
CA GLY A 177 28.26 4.35 -11.74
C GLY A 177 28.36 4.32 -10.21
N SER A 178 27.24 4.44 -9.49
CA SER A 178 27.18 4.35 -8.03
C SER A 178 27.27 2.89 -7.54
N SER A 179 27.36 2.73 -6.22
CA SER A 179 27.31 1.40 -5.57
C SER A 179 25.91 0.77 -5.55
N LEU A 180 24.87 1.54 -5.88
CA LEU A 180 23.49 1.07 -5.91
C LEU A 180 23.17 0.47 -7.28
N SER A 181 22.40 -0.62 -7.28
CA SER A 181 21.74 -1.09 -8.50
C SER A 181 20.61 -0.14 -8.89
N ASN A 182 20.11 -0.25 -10.12
CA ASN A 182 18.92 0.46 -10.56
C ASN A 182 17.71 0.19 -9.65
N LEU A 183 17.49 -1.08 -9.28
CA LEU A 183 16.40 -1.46 -8.36
C LEU A 183 16.57 -0.81 -6.99
N LEU A 184 17.76 -0.90 -6.39
CA LEU A 184 17.99 -0.28 -5.08
C LEU A 184 17.86 1.23 -5.16
N THR A 185 18.35 1.86 -6.23
CA THR A 185 18.21 3.30 -6.47
C THR A 185 16.76 3.74 -6.47
N TYR A 186 15.93 3.08 -7.27
CA TYR A 186 14.50 3.37 -7.34
C TYR A 186 13.83 3.18 -5.97
N ALA A 187 14.06 2.03 -5.34
CA ALA A 187 13.46 1.66 -4.06
C ALA A 187 13.76 2.65 -2.93
N VAL A 188 15.04 3.02 -2.75
CA VAL A 188 15.41 3.96 -1.66
C VAL A 188 15.27 5.44 -2.05
N GLY A 189 14.77 5.71 -3.27
CA GLY A 189 14.66 7.04 -3.85
C GLY A 189 16.01 7.76 -3.94
N ALA A 190 17.08 7.04 -4.31
CA ALA A 190 18.43 7.61 -4.37
C ALA A 190 18.59 8.62 -5.53
N ASP A 191 17.80 8.45 -6.59
CA ASP A 191 17.66 9.39 -7.71
C ASP A 191 17.03 10.74 -7.30
N LEU A 192 16.32 10.78 -6.18
CA LEU A 192 15.68 11.98 -5.63
C LEU A 192 16.63 12.79 -4.73
N THR A 193 17.83 12.26 -4.48
CA THR A 193 18.82 12.91 -3.61
C THR A 193 19.89 13.66 -4.40
N HIS A 194 20.64 14.55 -3.74
CA HIS A 194 21.76 15.25 -4.37
C HIS A 194 22.90 14.31 -4.81
N SER A 195 23.03 13.16 -4.16
CA SER A 195 24.02 12.12 -4.47
C SER A 195 23.46 10.77 -4.03
N PRO A 196 23.45 9.72 -4.89
CA PRO A 196 22.82 8.43 -4.55
C PRO A 196 23.29 7.81 -3.24
N GLU A 197 24.54 8.06 -2.85
CA GLU A 197 25.14 7.57 -1.59
C GLU A 197 24.44 8.12 -0.34
N ALA A 198 23.77 9.28 -0.45
CA ALA A 198 23.01 9.86 0.65
C ALA A 198 21.76 9.04 1.01
N ALA A 199 21.30 8.17 0.10
CA ALA A 199 20.17 7.28 0.33
C ALA A 199 20.57 5.86 0.78
N LEU A 200 21.87 5.59 0.97
CA LEU A 200 22.33 4.30 1.47
C LEU A 200 21.74 4.00 2.85
N PRO A 201 21.30 2.75 3.11
CA PRO A 201 20.90 2.34 4.44
C PRO A 201 22.02 2.56 5.45
N THR A 202 21.66 2.98 6.65
CA THR A 202 22.60 3.24 7.74
C THR A 202 22.37 2.26 8.89
N ILE A 203 23.46 1.81 9.51
CA ILE A 203 23.39 0.98 10.72
C ILE A 203 23.51 1.89 11.94
N THR A 204 22.58 1.72 12.87
CA THR A 204 22.53 2.43 14.15
C THR A 204 22.27 1.44 15.30
N THR A 205 22.12 1.95 16.51
CA THR A 205 21.68 1.17 17.68
C THR A 205 20.49 1.86 18.33
N VAL A 206 19.54 1.05 18.80
CA VAL A 206 18.33 1.51 19.47
C VAL A 206 18.30 0.95 20.88
N GLU A 207 17.96 1.80 21.86
CA GLU A 207 17.76 1.40 23.25
C GLU A 207 16.28 1.11 23.51
N VAL A 208 15.97 -0.14 23.85
CA VAL A 208 14.59 -0.59 24.14
C VAL A 208 14.59 -1.44 25.40
N GLY A 209 13.73 -1.12 26.38
CA GLY A 209 13.61 -1.93 27.59
C GLY A 209 14.90 -2.08 28.41
N GLY A 210 15.85 -1.14 28.29
CA GLY A 210 17.15 -1.19 28.94
C GLY A 210 18.20 -2.06 28.25
N GLY A 211 17.94 -2.52 27.02
CA GLY A 211 18.89 -3.22 26.16
C GLY A 211 19.22 -2.46 24.88
N THR A 212 20.44 -2.63 24.39
CA THR A 212 20.92 -2.09 23.12
C THR A 212 20.76 -3.10 21.99
N PHE A 213 20.07 -2.71 20.93
CA PHE A 213 19.82 -3.54 19.74
C PHE A 213 20.40 -2.88 18.50
N PRO A 214 21.03 -3.62 17.58
CA PRO A 214 21.43 -3.07 16.30
C PRO A 214 20.20 -2.86 15.43
N ALA A 215 20.20 -1.75 14.68
CA ALA A 215 19.13 -1.38 13.78
C ALA A 215 19.66 -0.92 12.43
N LEU A 216 18.83 -1.07 11.42
CA LEU A 216 19.06 -0.60 10.06
C LEU A 216 17.97 0.41 9.74
N THR A 217 18.39 1.62 9.39
CA THR A 217 17.50 2.68 8.88
C THR A 217 17.68 2.77 7.38
N TYR A 218 16.59 2.64 6.63
CA TYR A 218 16.58 2.78 5.16
C TYR A 218 15.51 3.78 4.72
N ARG A 219 15.65 4.27 3.49
CA ARG A 219 14.62 5.07 2.82
C ARG A 219 13.75 4.14 1.96
N ALA A 220 12.46 4.43 1.89
CA ALA A 220 11.51 3.76 1.02
C ALA A 220 10.73 4.80 0.22
N ARG A 221 10.67 4.61 -1.10
CA ARG A 221 9.85 5.40 -2.02
C ARG A 221 8.36 5.12 -1.75
N GLN A 222 7.58 6.18 -1.51
CA GLN A 222 6.15 6.04 -1.16
C GLN A 222 5.27 5.61 -2.33
N ASP A 223 5.69 5.91 -3.58
CA ASP A 223 5.01 5.52 -4.81
C ASP A 223 5.49 4.18 -5.40
N ALA A 224 6.36 3.44 -4.69
CA ALA A 224 6.93 2.17 -5.13
C ALA A 224 6.19 0.95 -4.59
N SER A 225 4.90 0.83 -4.90
CA SER A 225 4.07 -0.25 -4.34
C SER A 225 4.46 -1.66 -4.77
N GLU A 226 5.08 -1.80 -5.93
CA GLU A 226 5.62 -3.07 -6.42
C GLU A 226 6.95 -3.48 -5.74
N VAL A 227 7.47 -2.67 -4.83
CA VAL A 227 8.74 -2.91 -4.14
C VAL A 227 8.49 -3.39 -2.72
N THR A 228 8.98 -4.60 -2.41
CA THR A 228 9.02 -5.12 -1.05
C THR A 228 10.39 -4.88 -0.40
N TYR A 229 10.37 -4.45 0.86
CA TYR A 229 11.57 -4.21 1.68
C TYR A 229 11.63 -5.23 2.81
N LEU A 230 12.78 -5.86 3.01
CA LEU A 230 12.98 -6.82 4.08
C LEU A 230 14.34 -6.60 4.72
N VAL A 231 14.35 -6.31 6.03
CA VAL A 231 15.59 -6.33 6.80
C VAL A 231 15.88 -7.75 7.23
N GLU A 232 17.04 -8.24 6.82
CA GLU A 232 17.51 -9.59 7.14
C GLU A 232 18.68 -9.52 8.13
N VAL A 233 18.70 -10.46 9.08
CA VAL A 233 19.75 -10.61 10.08
C VAL A 233 20.55 -11.89 9.86
N SER A 234 21.83 -11.87 10.19
CA SER A 234 22.68 -13.07 10.15
C SER A 234 23.71 -13.05 11.26
N GLY A 235 24.01 -14.23 11.82
CA GLY A 235 25.13 -14.41 12.75
C GLY A 235 26.47 -14.77 12.07
N ALA A 236 26.46 -15.06 10.76
CA ALA A 236 27.62 -15.63 10.08
C ALA A 236 27.78 -15.19 8.61
N LEU A 237 26.95 -14.28 8.11
CA LEU A 237 26.89 -13.83 6.71
C LEU A 237 26.54 -14.92 5.69
N VAL A 238 26.09 -16.10 6.14
CA VAL A 238 25.71 -17.23 5.28
C VAL A 238 24.19 -17.40 5.23
N THR A 239 23.59 -17.73 6.37
CA THR A 239 22.13 -17.85 6.51
C THR A 239 21.56 -16.51 6.95
N TRP A 240 20.49 -16.08 6.31
CA TRP A 240 19.83 -14.81 6.56
C TRP A 240 18.38 -15.06 6.95
N GLU A 241 17.95 -14.44 8.04
CA GLU A 241 16.64 -14.60 8.67
C GLU A 241 15.90 -13.26 8.70
N SER A 242 14.58 -13.26 8.65
CA SER A 242 13.76 -12.04 8.62
C SER A 242 12.33 -12.26 9.10
N GLY A 243 11.58 -11.17 9.25
CA GLY A 243 10.20 -11.17 9.72
C GLY A 243 10.09 -11.01 11.24
N ALA A 244 8.86 -11.03 11.75
CA ALA A 244 8.53 -10.68 13.13
C ALA A 244 9.22 -11.53 14.22
N ALA A 245 9.73 -12.72 13.86
CA ALA A 245 10.51 -13.55 14.78
C ALA A 245 11.96 -13.07 14.98
N TRP A 246 12.45 -12.15 14.14
CA TRP A 246 13.86 -11.76 14.07
C TRP A 246 14.08 -10.25 14.09
N THR A 247 13.12 -9.49 13.58
CA THR A 247 13.19 -8.04 13.41
C THR A 247 11.89 -7.37 13.81
N GLU A 248 11.97 -6.11 14.21
CA GLU A 248 10.82 -5.28 14.58
C GLU A 248 11.08 -3.83 14.15
N GLU A 249 10.05 -3.15 13.63
CA GLU A 249 10.15 -1.72 13.33
C GLU A 249 10.21 -0.88 14.62
N VAL A 250 10.85 0.28 14.54
CA VAL A 250 11.08 1.16 15.68
C VAL A 250 10.48 2.53 15.42
N GLY A 251 9.33 2.77 16.05
CA GLY A 251 8.59 4.01 15.92
C GLY A 251 8.00 4.21 14.52
N ASP A 252 7.39 5.36 14.31
CA ASP A 252 6.71 5.66 13.05
C ASP A 252 7.71 6.03 11.94
N PRO A 253 7.43 5.67 10.67
CA PRO A 253 8.21 6.14 9.53
C PRO A 253 8.32 7.67 9.50
N ARG A 254 9.52 8.17 9.21
CA ARG A 254 9.78 9.62 9.15
C ARG A 254 9.77 10.11 7.72
N ASP A 255 8.83 10.97 7.36
CA ASP A 255 8.80 11.66 6.07
C ASP A 255 10.07 12.49 5.83
N ASN A 256 10.67 12.33 4.65
CA ASN A 256 11.86 13.08 4.22
C ASN A 256 11.52 14.33 3.38
N GLY A 257 10.25 14.53 3.01
CA GLY A 257 9.77 15.68 2.24
C GLY A 257 10.10 15.61 0.75
N ASP A 258 10.48 14.44 0.25
CA ASP A 258 10.92 14.20 -1.14
C ASP A 258 10.20 13.00 -1.79
N GLY A 259 9.07 12.57 -1.22
CA GLY A 259 8.34 11.37 -1.68
C GLY A 259 8.92 10.06 -1.14
N THR A 260 9.84 10.13 -0.17
CA THR A 260 10.33 8.95 0.56
C THR A 260 10.10 9.07 2.06
N VAL A 261 9.98 7.93 2.72
CA VAL A 261 9.98 7.81 4.18
C VAL A 261 11.25 7.11 4.66
N SER A 262 11.70 7.42 5.85
CA SER A 262 12.76 6.68 6.55
C SER A 262 12.17 5.72 7.57
N ILE A 263 12.46 4.43 7.41
CA ILE A 263 11.99 3.34 8.28
C ILE A 263 13.20 2.81 9.05
N THR A 264 13.02 2.57 10.35
CA THR A 264 14.06 1.98 11.21
C THR A 264 13.61 0.63 11.70
N VAL A 265 14.40 -0.41 11.41
CA VAL A 265 14.10 -1.78 11.83
C VAL A 265 15.25 -2.29 12.68
N ARG A 266 14.94 -2.76 13.89
CA ARG A 266 15.91 -3.37 14.80
C ARG A 266 15.88 -4.89 14.73
N SER A 267 17.00 -5.52 15.08
CA SER A 267 16.98 -6.94 15.42
C SER A 267 16.38 -7.16 16.81
N LEU A 268 15.74 -8.32 17.00
CA LEU A 268 15.38 -8.82 18.33
C LEU A 268 16.59 -9.38 19.11
N GLY A 269 17.71 -9.65 18.43
CA GLY A 269 18.98 -10.01 19.07
C GLY A 269 19.71 -8.77 19.61
N SER A 270 20.06 -8.76 20.90
CA SER A 270 20.83 -7.64 21.47
C SER A 270 22.30 -7.69 21.05
N VAL A 271 22.95 -6.51 21.01
CA VAL A 271 24.39 -6.40 20.73
C VAL A 271 25.23 -7.16 21.76
N THR A 272 24.74 -7.26 23.01
CA THR A 272 25.46 -7.94 24.10
C THR A 272 25.41 -9.46 23.99
N SER A 273 24.28 -10.01 23.54
CA SER A 273 24.09 -11.46 23.38
C SER A 273 24.62 -11.99 22.06
N ASN A 274 24.72 -11.12 21.05
CA ASN A 274 25.11 -11.48 19.68
C ASN A 274 26.12 -10.44 19.16
N PRO A 275 27.41 -10.56 19.53
CA PRO A 275 28.43 -9.59 19.11
C PRO A 275 28.70 -9.63 17.61
N ASP A 276 28.49 -10.78 16.97
CA ASP A 276 28.67 -10.99 15.53
C ASP A 276 27.29 -11.02 14.82
N LEU A 277 26.55 -9.91 14.90
CA LEU A 277 25.26 -9.77 14.21
C LEU A 277 25.36 -8.80 13.04
N TYR A 278 24.91 -9.26 11.88
CA TYR A 278 24.92 -8.51 10.63
C TYR A 278 23.50 -8.23 10.19
N LEU A 279 23.28 -7.04 9.63
CA LEU A 279 22.01 -6.62 9.04
C LEU A 279 22.23 -6.29 7.57
N ARG A 280 21.24 -6.60 6.74
CA ARG A 280 21.17 -6.09 5.36
C ARG A 280 19.74 -5.76 5.00
N LEU A 281 19.60 -4.84 4.04
CA LEU A 281 18.32 -4.60 3.37
C LEU A 281 18.27 -5.49 2.12
N ARG A 282 17.20 -6.25 1.98
CA ARG A 282 16.82 -6.93 0.76
C ARG A 282 15.63 -6.22 0.16
N VAL A 283 15.70 -5.98 -1.15
CA VAL A 283 14.65 -5.37 -1.95
C VAL A 283 14.26 -6.34 -3.06
N THR A 284 12.96 -6.53 -3.27
CA THR A 284 12.40 -7.35 -4.36
C THR A 284 11.29 -6.61 -5.07
N LEU A 285 11.10 -6.92 -6.35
CA LEU A 285 9.92 -6.53 -7.11
C LEU A 285 8.91 -7.68 -7.06
N GLU A 286 7.63 -7.36 -6.90
CA GLU A 286 6.51 -8.29 -7.04
C GLU A 286 6.05 -8.48 -8.49
#